data_AF-A0A9Q0Y2Y0-F1
#
_entry.id   AF-A0A9Q0Y2Y0-F1
#
_cell.length_a   1.000
_cell.length_b   1.000
_cell.length_c   1.000
_cell.angle_alpha   90.00
_cell.angle_beta   90.00
_cell.angle_gamma   90.00
#
_symmetry.space_group_name_H-M   'P 1'
#
loop_
_entity.id
_entity.type
_entity.pdbx_description
1 polymer ?
#
loop_
_entity_poly.entity_id
_entity_poly.type
_entity_poly.pdbx_seq_one_letter_code
_entity_poly.pdbx_strand_id
1 'polypeptide(L)'
;MEIFECSDNNDKLPPAFFAGNLPLNSPLFVNEREVTQDFRLLPGSYIIVPSTSESYQESEFILREIVDKHEDWEDFFAKYFLQFPEINAIQLQRILNNVTWTNLQNYGLRFSLDACRGILALLDLNSTGTLSIQEFRFLWKKLLVYQDVFQKNDIYQTGTLEHGELYAAVQEIGISLSNELCKLLTFRYGDPDRKIRFENFACFMLRAELMMEAFHNMSKDGKGIYLQKSEWMMMTLYS
;
A
#
# COMPACT_ATOMS: atom_id res chain seq x y z
N MET A 1 -12.90 2.60 30.12
CA MET A 1 -11.68 1.87 29.68
C MET A 1 -10.47 2.76 29.88
N GLU A 2 -9.34 2.15 30.18
CA GLU A 2 -8.06 2.84 30.38
C GLU A 2 -7.00 2.26 29.42
N ILE A 3 -6.07 3.09 28.96
CA ILE A 3 -4.97 2.69 28.07
C ILE A 3 -3.64 3.00 28.73
N PHE A 4 -2.72 2.04 28.72
CA PHE A 4 -1.37 2.19 29.27
C PHE A 4 -0.34 1.86 28.19
N GLU A 5 0.78 2.59 28.19
CA GLU A 5 1.97 2.17 27.45
C GLU A 5 2.64 1.01 28.18
N CYS A 6 3.01 -0.05 27.46
CA CYS A 6 3.62 -1.23 28.06
C CYS A 6 4.73 -1.76 27.15
N SER A 7 5.95 -1.76 27.66
CA SER A 7 7.12 -2.36 27.01
C SER A 7 7.38 -3.81 27.42
N ASP A 8 6.64 -4.32 28.41
CA ASP A 8 6.73 -5.70 28.89
C ASP A 8 5.80 -6.64 28.11
N ASN A 9 6.33 -7.79 27.69
CA ASN A 9 5.59 -8.84 26.97
C ASN A 9 4.98 -9.90 27.91
N ASN A 10 4.60 -9.53 29.13
CA ASN A 10 3.99 -10.47 30.06
C ASN A 10 2.50 -10.65 29.78
N ASP A 11 2.03 -11.90 29.74
CA ASP A 11 0.61 -12.23 29.52
C ASP A 11 -0.32 -11.68 30.61
N LYS A 12 0.21 -11.40 31.81
CA LYS A 12 -0.52 -10.79 32.93
C LYS A 12 0.35 -9.78 33.67
N LEU A 13 -0.19 -8.57 33.81
CA LEU A 13 0.48 -7.51 34.55
C LEU A 13 0.12 -7.52 36.05
N PRO A 14 1.09 -7.29 36.94
CA PRO A 14 0.85 -7.23 38.38
C PRO A 14 0.19 -5.90 38.78
N PRO A 15 -0.51 -5.82 39.93
CA PRO A 15 -1.09 -4.57 40.44
C PRO A 15 -0.07 -3.43 40.59
N ALA A 16 1.19 -3.77 40.89
CA ALA A 16 2.28 -2.79 41.01
C ALA A 16 2.53 -2.01 39.70
N PHE A 17 2.24 -2.60 38.54
CA PHE A 17 2.33 -1.92 37.25
C PHE A 17 1.36 -0.73 37.19
N PHE A 18 0.09 -0.95 37.55
CA PHE A 18 -0.96 0.08 37.49
C PHE A 18 -0.80 1.15 38.58
N ALA A 19 -0.15 0.81 39.69
CA ALA A 19 0.21 1.80 40.71
C ALA A 19 1.38 2.71 40.27
N GLY A 20 2.27 2.20 39.40
CA GLY A 20 3.45 2.92 38.92
C GLY A 20 3.27 3.65 37.59
N ASN A 21 2.28 3.25 36.78
CA ASN A 21 2.01 3.81 35.47
C ASN A 21 0.66 4.52 35.46
N LEU A 22 0.63 5.74 34.93
CA LEU A 22 -0.60 6.48 34.73
C LEU A 22 -1.25 6.11 33.39
N PRO A 23 -2.59 6.06 33.31
CA PRO A 23 -3.26 5.85 32.04
C PRO A 23 -3.02 7.05 31.11
N LEU A 24 -2.92 6.77 29.82
CA LEU A 24 -2.78 7.76 28.75
C LEU A 24 -4.07 8.55 28.50
N ASN A 25 -5.19 8.06 29.03
CA ASN A 25 -6.50 8.65 28.87
C ASN A 25 -7.18 8.88 30.22
N SER A 26 -8.08 9.85 30.25
CA SER A 26 -9.05 9.98 31.34
C SER A 26 -10.17 8.96 31.13
N PRO A 27 -10.42 8.05 32.08
CA PRO A 27 -11.48 7.07 31.92
C PRO A 27 -12.85 7.75 31.92
N LEU A 28 -13.63 7.46 30.88
CA LEU A 28 -15.04 7.85 30.77
C LEU A 28 -15.91 6.65 31.14
N PHE A 29 -16.69 6.79 32.20
CA PHE A 29 -17.70 5.81 32.61
C PHE A 29 -19.08 6.39 32.34
N VAL A 30 -19.74 5.90 31.30
CA VAL A 30 -21.09 6.28 30.92
C VAL A 30 -21.97 5.04 30.84
N ASN A 31 -23.24 5.20 31.19
CA ASN A 31 -24.21 4.11 31.13
C ASN A 31 -24.81 4.00 29.71
N GLU A 32 -23.96 3.65 28.75
CA GLU A 32 -24.34 3.45 27.35
C GLU A 32 -23.98 2.04 26.88
N ARG A 33 -24.66 1.57 25.82
CA ARG A 33 -24.43 0.23 25.25
C ARG A 33 -23.04 0.07 24.63
N GLU A 34 -22.49 1.16 24.11
CA GLU A 34 -21.19 1.20 23.45
C GLU A 34 -20.50 2.48 23.91
N VAL A 35 -19.22 2.39 24.23
CA VAL A 35 -18.39 3.53 24.59
C VAL A 35 -17.20 3.54 23.66
N THR A 36 -17.15 4.56 22.80
CA THR A 36 -16.08 4.72 21.80
C THR A 36 -15.19 5.88 22.21
N GLN A 37 -13.89 5.68 22.14
CA GLN A 37 -12.90 6.70 22.41
C GLN A 37 -11.81 6.65 21.34
N ASP A 38 -11.52 7.81 20.74
CA ASP A 38 -10.52 7.94 19.69
C ASP A 38 -9.16 8.32 20.30
N PHE A 39 -8.10 7.70 19.79
CA PHE A 39 -6.74 7.91 20.28
C PHE A 39 -5.78 8.21 19.13
N ARG A 40 -4.77 9.05 19.41
CA ARG A 40 -3.56 9.18 18.60
C ARG A 40 -2.37 8.82 19.46
N LEU A 41 -1.77 7.67 19.17
CA LEU A 41 -0.67 7.11 19.93
C LEU A 41 0.60 7.14 19.08
N LEU A 42 1.76 7.24 19.73
CA LEU A 42 3.03 7.04 19.06
C LEU A 42 3.21 5.55 18.71
N PRO A 43 4.10 5.18 17.79
CA PRO A 43 4.43 3.78 17.57
C PRO A 43 4.96 3.13 18.85
N GLY A 44 4.32 2.07 19.32
CA GLY A 44 4.63 1.45 20.60
C GLY A 44 3.72 0.26 20.90
N SER A 45 3.90 -0.31 22.10
CA SER A 45 3.06 -1.39 22.62
C SER A 45 2.16 -0.83 23.73
N TYR A 46 0.87 -1.14 23.65
CA TYR A 46 -0.15 -0.57 24.51
C TYR A 46 -1.08 -1.64 25.04
N ILE A 47 -1.64 -1.39 26.22
CA ILE A 47 -2.60 -2.28 26.87
C ILE A 47 -3.89 -1.50 27.11
N ILE A 48 -5.00 -2.10 26.67
CA ILE A 48 -6.34 -1.59 26.89
C ILE A 48 -6.96 -2.38 28.04
N VAL A 49 -7.39 -1.68 29.08
CA VAL A 49 -8.07 -2.23 30.25
C VAL A 49 -9.55 -1.81 30.21
N PRO A 50 -10.45 -2.68 29.72
CA PRO A 50 -11.89 -2.47 29.86
C PRO A 50 -12.33 -2.74 31.31
N SER A 51 -13.12 -1.82 31.88
CA SER A 51 -13.58 -1.89 33.27
C SER A 51 -14.93 -1.18 33.45
N THR A 52 -15.64 -1.55 34.51
CA THR A 52 -16.84 -0.85 35.02
C THR A 52 -16.43 0.21 36.05
N SER A 53 -17.32 1.16 36.34
CA SER A 53 -17.07 2.19 37.38
C SER A 53 -17.02 1.61 38.78
N GLU A 54 -17.78 0.54 39.03
CA GLU A 54 -17.86 -0.13 40.32
C GLU A 54 -17.19 -1.50 40.28
N SER A 55 -16.48 -1.83 41.35
CA SER A 55 -15.91 -3.16 41.58
C SER A 55 -17.01 -4.21 41.75
N TYR A 56 -16.71 -5.46 41.36
CA TYR A 56 -17.60 -6.63 41.49
C TYR A 56 -18.87 -6.60 40.64
N GLN A 57 -18.94 -5.71 39.65
CA GLN A 57 -20.00 -5.72 38.67
C GLN A 57 -19.69 -6.74 37.56
N GLU A 58 -20.50 -7.80 37.47
CA GLU A 58 -20.42 -8.77 36.38
C GLU A 58 -20.98 -8.17 35.09
N SER A 59 -20.25 -8.34 33.99
CA SER A 59 -20.66 -7.86 32.66
C SER A 59 -19.96 -8.66 31.56
N GLU A 60 -20.63 -8.82 30.43
CA GLU A 60 -20.06 -9.32 29.19
C GLU A 60 -19.77 -8.13 28.27
N PHE A 61 -18.63 -8.15 27.58
CA PHE A 61 -18.24 -7.08 26.67
C PHE A 61 -17.54 -7.60 25.42
N ILE A 62 -17.54 -6.78 24.38
CA ILE A 62 -16.74 -6.95 23.17
C ILE A 62 -15.88 -5.71 23.02
N LEU A 63 -14.57 -5.89 22.98
CA LEU A 63 -13.64 -4.82 22.63
C LEU A 63 -13.37 -4.90 21.12
N ARG A 64 -13.60 -3.79 20.41
CA ARG A 64 -13.22 -3.64 19.00
C ARG A 64 -12.21 -2.51 18.88
N GLU A 65 -11.06 -2.83 18.31
CA GLU A 65 -10.08 -1.83 17.91
C GLU A 65 -10.31 -1.48 16.44
N ILE A 66 -10.44 -0.19 16.13
CA ILE A 66 -10.47 0.33 14.76
C ILE A 66 -9.24 1.20 14.60
N VAL A 67 -8.21 0.65 13.96
CA VAL A 67 -6.99 1.40 13.65
C VAL A 67 -7.23 2.17 12.37
N ASP A 68 -7.57 3.46 12.51
CA ASP A 68 -7.44 4.38 11.39
C ASP A 68 -5.95 4.65 11.20
N LYS A 69 -5.32 3.89 10.29
CA LYS A 69 -4.02 4.27 9.76
C LYS A 69 -4.26 5.52 8.93
N HIS A 70 -4.46 6.66 9.59
CA HIS A 70 -4.51 7.94 8.92
C HIS A 70 -3.18 8.02 8.18
N GLU A 71 -3.26 7.85 6.89
CA GLU A 71 -2.13 7.67 6.03
C GLU A 71 -1.37 8.99 6.06
N ASP A 72 -0.31 9.08 6.88
CA ASP A 72 0.54 10.27 7.08
C ASP A 72 0.98 10.92 5.75
N TRP A 73 0.93 10.14 4.67
CA TRP A 73 1.21 10.55 3.32
C TRP A 73 0.17 11.51 2.71
N GLU A 74 -1.11 11.44 3.07
CA GLU A 74 -2.18 12.22 2.41
C GLU A 74 -2.05 13.72 2.72
N ASP A 75 -1.87 14.06 3.99
CA ASP A 75 -1.61 15.44 4.41
C ASP A 75 -0.28 15.97 3.84
N PHE A 76 0.74 15.10 3.78
CA PHE A 76 2.05 15.43 3.23
C PHE A 76 1.95 15.76 1.73
N PHE A 77 1.33 14.88 0.93
CA PHE A 77 1.19 15.10 -0.51
C PHE A 77 0.20 16.22 -0.81
N ALA A 78 -0.89 16.38 -0.06
CA ALA A 78 -1.79 17.52 -0.22
C ALA A 78 -1.03 18.84 -0.10
N LYS A 79 -0.17 19.00 0.91
CA LYS A 79 0.69 20.18 1.06
C LYS A 79 1.71 20.33 -0.07
N TYR A 80 2.31 19.24 -0.52
CA TYR A 80 3.25 19.25 -1.64
C TYR A 80 2.58 19.73 -2.94
N PHE A 81 1.40 19.20 -3.26
CA PHE A 81 0.66 19.52 -4.47
C PHE A 81 -0.01 20.90 -4.42
N LEU A 82 -0.20 21.51 -3.24
CA LEU A 82 -0.54 22.94 -3.15
C LEU A 82 0.56 23.85 -3.71
N GLN A 83 1.83 23.44 -3.59
CA GLN A 83 2.98 24.18 -4.12
C GLN A 83 3.31 23.77 -5.56
N PHE A 84 3.08 22.50 -5.89
CA PHE A 84 3.33 21.90 -7.19
C PHE A 84 2.07 21.18 -7.69
N PRO A 85 1.09 21.89 -8.27
CA PRO A 85 -0.20 21.32 -8.67
C PRO A 85 -0.10 20.13 -9.62
N GLU A 86 0.99 20.10 -10.39
CA GLU A 86 1.34 19.02 -11.28
C GLU A 86 2.82 18.63 -11.09
N ILE A 87 3.11 17.33 -11.21
CA ILE A 87 4.46 16.79 -11.08
C ILE A 87 4.89 16.06 -12.36
N ASN A 88 6.13 16.27 -12.80
CA ASN A 88 6.72 15.50 -13.90
C ASN A 88 7.45 14.25 -13.41
N ALA A 89 7.99 13.45 -14.33
CA ALA A 89 8.69 12.20 -13.99
C ALA A 89 9.91 12.38 -13.06
N ILE A 90 10.61 13.52 -13.12
CA ILE A 90 11.76 13.80 -12.22
C ILE A 90 11.26 14.06 -10.80
N GLN A 91 10.18 14.83 -10.66
CA GLN A 91 9.56 15.07 -9.36
C GLN A 91 8.96 13.79 -8.79
N LEU A 92 8.27 12.99 -9.61
CA LEU A 92 7.76 11.67 -9.22
C LEU A 92 8.89 10.77 -8.72
N GLN A 93 10.00 10.68 -9.46
CA GLN A 93 11.17 9.90 -9.03
C GLN A 93 11.71 10.35 -7.67
N ARG A 94 11.80 11.66 -7.44
CA ARG A 94 12.26 12.21 -6.15
C ARG A 94 11.31 11.85 -5.02
N ILE A 95 10.01 11.96 -5.25
CA ILE A 95 8.98 11.58 -4.26
C ILE A 95 9.12 10.10 -3.93
N LEU A 96 9.04 9.21 -4.93
CA LEU A 96 9.04 7.75 -4.73
C LEU A 96 10.34 7.21 -4.11
N ASN A 97 11.47 7.90 -4.31
CA ASN A 97 12.76 7.50 -3.72
C ASN A 97 13.03 8.12 -2.34
N ASN A 98 12.27 9.14 -1.93
CA ASN A 98 12.43 9.79 -0.62
C ASN A 98 11.35 9.38 0.39
N VAL A 99 10.34 8.63 -0.05
CA VAL A 99 9.36 8.01 0.85
C VAL A 99 9.92 6.75 1.51
N THR A 100 9.38 6.44 2.68
CA THR A 100 9.76 5.27 3.46
C THR A 100 8.91 4.07 3.03
N TRP A 101 9.50 3.14 2.27
CA TRP A 101 8.87 1.86 1.95
C TRP A 101 9.13 0.86 3.10
N THR A 102 8.13 0.67 3.96
CA THR A 102 8.20 -0.27 5.10
C THR A 102 8.71 -1.65 4.67
N ASN A 103 9.68 -2.22 5.39
CA ASN A 103 10.32 -3.52 5.10
C ASN A 103 11.00 -3.68 3.73
N LEU A 104 11.16 -2.62 2.93
CA LEU A 104 11.88 -2.67 1.64
C LEU A 104 13.17 -1.84 1.59
N GLN A 105 13.43 -1.03 2.63
CA GLN A 105 14.59 -0.12 2.69
C GLN A 105 15.93 -0.84 2.57
N ASN A 106 16.05 -2.03 3.15
CA ASN A 106 17.30 -2.79 3.20
C ASN A 106 17.71 -3.37 1.84
N TYR A 107 16.81 -3.37 0.85
CA TYR A 107 17.07 -3.92 -0.48
C TYR A 107 17.54 -2.88 -1.50
N GLY A 108 17.81 -1.65 -1.07
CA GLY A 108 18.29 -0.59 -1.97
C GLY A 108 17.27 -0.21 -3.05
N LEU A 109 15.98 -0.27 -2.71
CA LEU A 109 14.86 0.09 -3.58
C LEU A 109 15.07 1.47 -4.18
N ARG A 110 15.05 1.54 -5.52
CA ARG A 110 15.18 2.82 -6.22
C ARG A 110 14.48 2.81 -7.56
N PHE A 111 13.47 3.65 -7.70
CA PHE A 111 12.83 3.92 -8.99
C PHE A 111 13.79 4.67 -9.90
N SER A 112 14.02 4.10 -11.09
CA SER A 112 14.75 4.76 -12.17
C SER A 112 13.90 5.86 -12.82
N LEU A 113 14.54 6.79 -13.53
CA LEU A 113 13.80 7.85 -14.23
C LEU A 113 12.92 7.25 -15.33
N ASP A 114 13.39 6.19 -15.97
CA ASP A 114 12.65 5.47 -17.01
C ASP A 114 11.41 4.77 -16.45
N ALA A 115 11.52 4.16 -15.27
CA ALA A 115 10.37 3.59 -14.55
C ALA A 115 9.32 4.67 -14.26
N CYS A 116 9.74 5.83 -13.75
CA CYS A 116 8.83 6.95 -13.48
C CYS A 116 8.21 7.55 -14.74
N ARG A 117 8.93 7.60 -15.87
CA ARG A 117 8.37 8.00 -17.17
C ARG A 117 7.32 7.02 -17.67
N GLY A 118 7.58 5.71 -17.53
CA GLY A 118 6.61 4.68 -17.88
C GLY A 118 5.35 4.75 -17.02
N ILE A 119 5.49 4.94 -15.71
CA ILE A 119 4.36 5.16 -14.80
C ILE A 119 3.56 6.40 -15.22
N LEU A 120 4.25 7.51 -15.51
CA LEU A 120 3.60 8.75 -15.92
C LEU A 120 2.81 8.55 -17.21
N ALA A 121 3.41 7.93 -18.23
CA ALA A 121 2.76 7.71 -19.52
C ALA A 121 1.53 6.79 -19.44
N LEU A 122 1.48 5.90 -18.44
CA LEU A 122 0.30 5.06 -18.15
C LEU A 122 -0.86 5.84 -17.52
N LEU A 123 -0.57 6.94 -16.82
CA LEU A 123 -1.55 7.68 -16.01
C LEU A 123 -1.93 9.04 -16.62
N ASP A 124 -1.13 9.56 -17.55
CA ASP A 124 -1.32 10.85 -18.19
C ASP A 124 -2.44 10.81 -19.26
N LEU A 125 -3.69 10.70 -18.79
CA LEU A 125 -4.89 10.60 -19.63
C LEU A 125 -5.14 11.86 -20.49
N ASN A 126 -4.55 12.97 -20.10
CA ASN A 126 -4.68 14.31 -20.66
C ASN A 126 -3.44 14.74 -21.47
N SER A 127 -2.43 13.87 -21.58
CA SER A 127 -1.21 14.09 -22.37
C SER A 127 -0.46 15.38 -22.01
N THR A 128 -0.47 15.75 -20.74
CA THR A 128 0.20 16.96 -20.22
C THR A 128 1.69 16.73 -19.97
N GLY A 129 2.13 15.48 -19.89
CA GLY A 129 3.47 15.09 -19.46
C GLY A 129 3.68 15.22 -17.95
N THR A 130 2.59 15.33 -17.19
CA THR A 130 2.58 15.55 -15.73
C THR A 130 1.50 14.71 -15.05
N LEU A 131 1.56 14.62 -13.72
CA LEU A 131 0.50 14.03 -12.89
C LEU A 131 -0.10 15.10 -11.98
N SER A 132 -1.42 15.16 -11.96
CA SER A 132 -2.21 15.84 -10.95
C SER A 132 -2.19 15.08 -9.62
N ILE A 133 -2.69 15.72 -8.55
CA ILE A 133 -2.83 15.06 -7.25
C ILE A 133 -3.76 13.85 -7.29
N GLN A 134 -4.79 13.85 -8.14
CA GLN A 134 -5.76 12.74 -8.19
C GLN A 134 -5.13 11.50 -8.85
N GLU A 135 -4.39 11.68 -9.94
CA GLU A 135 -3.63 10.60 -10.58
C GLU A 135 -2.53 10.08 -9.66
N PHE A 136 -1.85 10.98 -8.94
CA PHE A 136 -0.86 10.57 -7.96
C PHE A 136 -1.47 9.80 -6.79
N ARG A 137 -2.63 10.20 -6.26
CA ARG A 137 -3.35 9.43 -5.22
C ARG A 137 -3.74 8.05 -5.70
N PHE A 138 -4.22 7.94 -6.94
CA PHE A 138 -4.52 6.66 -7.56
C PHE A 138 -3.27 5.77 -7.63
N LEU A 139 -2.16 6.31 -8.17
CA LEU A 139 -0.88 5.62 -8.22
C LEU A 139 -0.44 5.16 -6.83
N TRP A 140 -0.43 6.06 -5.86
CA TRP A 140 0.09 5.79 -4.53
C TRP A 140 -0.69 4.67 -3.83
N LYS A 141 -2.02 4.68 -3.91
CA LYS A 141 -2.87 3.59 -3.41
C LYS A 141 -2.54 2.26 -4.07
N LYS A 142 -2.30 2.24 -5.38
CA LYS A 142 -1.86 1.03 -6.10
C LYS A 142 -0.50 0.54 -5.61
N LEU A 143 0.47 1.44 -5.42
CA LEU A 143 1.80 1.06 -4.94
C LEU A 143 1.77 0.43 -3.53
N LEU A 144 0.88 0.90 -2.64
CA LEU A 144 0.71 0.29 -1.32
C LEU A 144 0.14 -1.13 -1.40
N VAL A 145 -0.86 -1.35 -2.28
CA VAL A 145 -1.38 -2.70 -2.55
C VAL A 145 -0.29 -3.61 -3.12
N TYR A 146 0.51 -3.10 -4.07
CA TYR A 146 1.60 -3.87 -4.65
C TYR A 146 2.68 -4.19 -3.63
N GLN A 147 2.95 -3.29 -2.69
CA GLN A 147 3.91 -3.54 -1.61
C GLN A 147 3.46 -4.69 -0.72
N ASP A 148 2.20 -4.68 -0.29
CA ASP A 148 1.62 -5.74 0.55
C ASP A 148 1.70 -7.10 -0.15
N VAL A 149 1.25 -7.16 -1.42
CA VAL A 149 1.26 -8.39 -2.22
C VAL A 149 2.70 -8.87 -2.47
N PHE A 150 3.62 -7.97 -2.80
CA PHE A 150 5.03 -8.31 -3.00
C PHE A 150 5.64 -8.92 -1.74
N GLN A 151 5.43 -8.29 -0.58
CA GLN A 151 5.99 -8.76 0.70
C GLN A 151 5.42 -10.09 1.14
N LYS A 152 4.12 -10.31 0.91
CA LYS A 152 3.46 -11.57 1.22
C LYS A 152 3.96 -12.73 0.35
N ASN A 153 4.37 -12.44 -0.89
CA ASN A 153 4.82 -13.43 -1.85
C ASN A 153 6.36 -13.58 -1.93
N ASP A 154 7.15 -12.66 -1.36
CA ASP A 154 8.60 -12.83 -1.13
C ASP A 154 8.83 -13.72 0.10
N ILE A 155 8.47 -15.00 -0.04
CA ILE A 155 8.42 -16.00 1.03
C ILE A 155 9.77 -16.12 1.73
N TYR A 156 10.84 -16.00 0.95
CA TYR A 156 12.21 -16.15 1.42
C TYR A 156 12.86 -14.83 1.85
N GLN A 157 12.13 -13.71 1.84
CA GLN A 157 12.60 -12.37 2.23
C GLN A 157 13.91 -11.99 1.51
N THR A 158 13.94 -12.24 0.22
CA THR A 158 15.09 -12.00 -0.65
C THR A 158 15.13 -10.56 -1.18
N GLY A 159 14.01 -9.83 -1.05
CA GLY A 159 13.79 -8.55 -1.73
C GLY A 159 13.47 -8.70 -3.21
N THR A 160 13.17 -9.91 -3.67
CA THR A 160 12.88 -10.24 -5.07
C THR A 160 11.81 -11.31 -5.20
N LEU A 161 11.10 -11.33 -6.33
CA LEU A 161 10.22 -12.44 -6.70
C LEU A 161 10.80 -13.22 -7.88
N GLU A 162 10.88 -14.54 -7.75
CA GLU A 162 11.11 -15.43 -8.88
C GLU A 162 9.79 -15.81 -9.57
N HIS A 163 9.86 -16.60 -10.65
CA HIS A 163 8.69 -16.93 -11.48
C HIS A 163 7.49 -17.48 -10.69
N GLY A 164 7.72 -18.39 -9.74
CA GLY A 164 6.65 -19.00 -8.93
C GLY A 164 5.96 -17.98 -8.02
N GLU A 165 6.77 -17.17 -7.33
CA GLU A 165 6.30 -16.11 -6.44
C GLU A 165 5.59 -14.99 -7.21
N LEU A 166 6.13 -14.60 -8.38
CA LEU A 166 5.49 -13.65 -9.28
C LEU A 166 4.12 -14.14 -9.73
N TYR A 167 4.02 -15.41 -10.15
CA TYR A 167 2.76 -15.97 -10.59
C TYR A 167 1.70 -15.93 -9.47
N ALA A 168 2.08 -16.30 -8.25
CA ALA A 168 1.21 -16.22 -7.08
C ALA A 168 0.76 -14.77 -6.78
N ALA A 169 1.69 -13.81 -6.79
CA ALA A 169 1.40 -12.39 -6.58
C ALA A 169 0.42 -11.82 -7.62
N VAL A 170 0.59 -12.19 -8.90
CA VAL A 170 -0.29 -11.75 -10.00
C VAL A 170 -1.71 -12.31 -9.83
N GLN A 171 -1.84 -13.58 -9.42
CA GLN A 171 -3.13 -14.20 -9.15
C GLN A 171 -3.85 -13.57 -7.94
N GLU A 172 -3.10 -13.17 -6.90
CA GLU A 172 -3.66 -12.53 -5.71
C GLU A 172 -4.34 -11.19 -6.01
N ILE A 173 -3.80 -10.43 -6.97
CA ILE A 173 -4.39 -9.17 -7.45
C ILE A 173 -5.57 -9.43 -8.41
N GLY A 174 -5.79 -10.68 -8.82
CA GLY A 174 -6.88 -11.07 -9.72
C GLY A 174 -6.54 -10.93 -11.20
N ILE A 175 -5.26 -10.80 -11.55
CA ILE A 175 -4.83 -10.71 -12.94
C ILE A 175 -4.65 -12.13 -13.50
N SER A 176 -5.37 -12.43 -14.58
CA SER A 176 -5.24 -13.70 -15.29
C SER A 176 -4.20 -13.62 -16.40
N LEU A 177 -2.95 -13.95 -16.10
CA LEU A 177 -1.89 -14.11 -17.10
C LEU A 177 -1.58 -15.58 -17.36
N SER A 178 -1.29 -15.93 -18.62
CA SER A 178 -0.82 -17.27 -18.96
C SER A 178 0.58 -17.50 -18.37
N ASN A 179 0.90 -18.76 -18.07
CA ASN A 179 2.20 -19.15 -17.54
C ASN A 179 3.36 -18.70 -18.46
N GLU A 180 3.17 -18.83 -19.78
CA GLU A 180 4.17 -18.39 -20.77
C GLU A 180 4.37 -16.87 -20.74
N LEU A 181 3.30 -16.09 -20.56
CA LEU A 181 3.40 -14.65 -20.45
C LEU A 181 4.11 -14.24 -19.15
N CYS A 182 3.79 -14.86 -18.00
CA CYS A 182 4.52 -14.64 -16.74
C CYS A 182 6.01 -14.91 -16.89
N LYS A 183 6.39 -15.99 -17.58
CA LYS A 183 7.78 -16.28 -17.90
C LYS A 183 8.43 -15.20 -18.75
N LEU A 184 7.77 -14.71 -19.81
CA LEU A 184 8.30 -13.58 -20.60
C LEU A 184 8.47 -12.31 -19.78
N LEU A 185 7.58 -12.06 -18.81
CA LEU A 185 7.66 -10.91 -17.92
C LEU A 185 8.87 -11.00 -16.98
N THR A 186 9.29 -12.19 -16.56
CA THR A 186 10.55 -12.34 -15.80
C THR A 186 11.78 -11.94 -16.62
N PHE A 187 11.77 -12.09 -17.95
CA PHE A 187 12.84 -11.57 -18.80
C PHE A 187 12.78 -10.05 -18.96
N ARG A 188 11.57 -9.47 -18.99
CA ARG A 188 11.38 -8.04 -19.23
C ARG A 188 11.63 -7.18 -17.99
N TYR A 189 11.24 -7.68 -16.83
CA TYR A 189 11.23 -6.95 -15.56
C TYR A 189 12.22 -7.51 -14.53
N GLY A 190 12.75 -8.71 -14.76
CA GLY A 190 13.74 -9.33 -13.88
C GLY A 190 15.17 -8.94 -14.22
N ASP A 191 16.06 -9.28 -13.30
CA ASP A 191 17.51 -9.25 -13.50
C ASP A 191 17.98 -10.45 -14.37
N PRO A 192 19.29 -10.62 -14.63
CA PRO A 192 19.81 -11.77 -15.40
C PRO A 192 19.44 -13.14 -14.81
N ASP A 193 19.17 -13.21 -13.50
CA ASP A 193 18.75 -14.42 -12.79
C ASP A 193 17.22 -14.58 -12.75
N ARG A 194 16.48 -13.71 -13.47
CA ARG A 194 15.01 -13.69 -13.59
C ARG A 194 14.29 -13.31 -12.30
N LYS A 195 14.98 -12.60 -11.41
CA LYS A 195 14.44 -12.11 -10.14
C LYS A 195 13.94 -10.69 -10.30
N ILE A 196 12.73 -10.42 -9.84
CA ILE A 196 12.07 -9.12 -9.99
C ILE A 196 12.08 -8.38 -8.65
N ARG A 197 12.74 -7.22 -8.60
CA ARG A 197 12.69 -6.30 -7.44
C ARG A 197 11.39 -5.50 -7.43
N PHE A 198 11.04 -4.95 -6.27
CA PHE A 198 9.77 -4.25 -6.07
C PHE A 198 9.50 -3.12 -7.07
N GLU A 199 10.48 -2.27 -7.38
CA GLU A 199 10.26 -1.14 -8.32
C GLU A 199 9.84 -1.63 -9.72
N ASN A 200 10.39 -2.76 -10.16
CA ASN A 200 10.06 -3.36 -11.44
C ASN A 200 8.72 -4.11 -11.38
N PHE A 201 8.44 -4.78 -10.26
CA PHE A 201 7.15 -5.41 -10.00
C PHE A 201 6.02 -4.38 -10.01
N ALA A 202 6.17 -3.25 -9.33
CA ALA A 202 5.19 -2.17 -9.29
C ALA A 202 4.90 -1.59 -10.69
N CYS A 203 5.93 -1.35 -11.49
CA CYS A 203 5.76 -0.92 -12.88
C CYS A 203 5.03 -1.96 -13.73
N PHE A 204 5.36 -3.24 -13.56
CA PHE A 204 4.69 -4.34 -14.22
C PHE A 204 3.22 -4.43 -13.83
N MET A 205 2.89 -4.46 -12.54
CA MET A 205 1.51 -4.60 -12.06
C MET A 205 0.64 -3.42 -12.50
N LEU A 206 1.13 -2.19 -12.36
CA LEU A 206 0.40 -1.01 -12.85
C LEU A 206 0.09 -1.10 -14.34
N ARG A 207 1.09 -1.50 -15.15
CA ARG A 207 0.90 -1.67 -16.59
C ARG A 207 -0.10 -2.77 -16.90
N ALA A 208 0.02 -3.93 -16.25
CA ALA A 208 -0.86 -5.07 -16.49
C ALA A 208 -2.32 -4.73 -16.15
N GLU A 209 -2.57 -4.10 -15.01
CA GLU A 209 -3.92 -3.70 -14.60
C GLU A 209 -4.54 -2.70 -15.57
N LEU A 210 -3.83 -1.61 -15.89
CA LEU A 210 -4.36 -0.57 -16.78
C LEU A 210 -4.56 -1.09 -18.21
N MET A 211 -3.68 -1.97 -18.69
CA MET A 211 -3.87 -2.63 -20.00
C MET A 211 -5.08 -3.58 -19.98
N MET A 212 -5.31 -4.32 -18.89
CA MET A 212 -6.52 -5.15 -18.77
C MET A 212 -7.77 -4.29 -18.71
N GLU A 213 -7.76 -3.19 -17.96
CA GLU A 213 -8.89 -2.26 -17.88
C GLU A 213 -9.19 -1.65 -19.26
N ALA A 214 -8.16 -1.19 -19.98
CA ALA A 214 -8.29 -0.71 -21.35
C ALA A 214 -8.88 -1.78 -22.27
N PHE A 215 -8.41 -3.03 -22.17
CA PHE A 215 -8.98 -4.14 -22.95
C PHE A 215 -10.46 -4.37 -22.64
N HIS A 216 -10.85 -4.39 -21.37
CA HIS A 216 -12.25 -4.58 -20.96
C HIS A 216 -13.14 -3.45 -21.45
N ASN A 217 -12.66 -2.20 -21.37
CA ASN A 217 -13.40 -1.02 -21.84
C ASN A 217 -13.59 -1.01 -23.37
N MET A 218 -12.66 -1.58 -24.11
CA MET A 218 -12.70 -1.63 -25.59
C MET A 218 -13.36 -2.90 -26.14
N SER A 219 -13.39 -3.99 -25.37
CA SER A 219 -13.92 -5.28 -25.81
C SER A 219 -15.43 -5.37 -25.59
N LYS A 220 -16.17 -5.68 -26.66
CA LYS A 220 -17.63 -5.86 -26.58
C LYS A 220 -18.04 -7.25 -26.12
N ASP A 221 -17.20 -8.24 -26.35
CA ASP A 221 -17.49 -9.67 -26.12
C ASP A 221 -16.50 -10.35 -25.16
N GLY A 222 -15.52 -9.61 -24.65
CA GLY A 222 -14.46 -10.10 -23.78
C GLY A 222 -13.42 -10.98 -24.48
N LYS A 223 -13.48 -11.13 -25.81
CA LYS A 223 -12.58 -12.02 -26.57
C LYS A 223 -11.52 -11.27 -27.34
N GLY A 224 -11.80 -10.05 -27.77
CA GLY A 224 -10.85 -9.25 -28.52
C GLY A 224 -11.25 -7.79 -28.65
N ILE A 225 -10.34 -7.04 -29.27
CA ILE A 225 -10.50 -5.63 -29.59
C ILE A 225 -10.08 -5.41 -31.05
N TYR A 226 -10.72 -4.45 -31.72
CA TYR A 226 -10.27 -3.95 -33.01
C TYR A 226 -9.59 -2.60 -32.81
N LEU A 227 -8.41 -2.42 -33.39
CA LEU A 227 -7.62 -1.21 -33.27
C LEU A 227 -7.22 -0.70 -34.64
N GLN A 228 -7.35 0.60 -34.85
CA GLN A 228 -6.70 1.28 -35.94
C GLN A 228 -5.18 1.29 -35.74
N LYS A 229 -4.43 1.45 -36.83
CA LYS A 229 -2.96 1.49 -36.79
C LYS A 229 -2.44 2.56 -35.81
N SER A 230 -3.05 3.75 -35.79
CA SER A 230 -2.69 4.84 -34.88
C SER A 230 -2.91 4.46 -33.42
N GLU A 231 -4.05 3.84 -33.10
CA GLU A 231 -4.40 3.41 -31.74
C GLU A 231 -3.44 2.32 -31.26
N TRP A 232 -3.14 1.34 -32.10
CA TRP A 232 -2.14 0.31 -31.81
C TRP A 232 -0.75 0.89 -31.55
N MET A 233 -0.29 1.84 -32.39
CA MET A 233 1.00 2.50 -32.20
C MET A 233 1.02 3.29 -30.89
N MET A 234 -0.05 4.01 -30.56
CA MET A 234 -0.16 4.75 -29.29
C MET A 234 -0.02 3.80 -28.09
N MET A 235 -0.78 2.70 -28.08
CA MET A 235 -0.77 1.73 -26.97
C MET A 235 0.52 0.90 -26.83
N THR A 236 1.36 0.86 -27.86
CA THR A 236 2.60 0.07 -27.80
C THR A 236 3.84 0.92 -27.61
N LEU A 237 3.81 2.20 -28.02
CA LEU A 237 4.97 3.09 -27.96
C LEU A 237 4.92 4.08 -26.80
N TYR A 238 3.72 4.58 -26.45
CA TYR A 238 3.58 5.64 -25.46
C TYR A 238 3.15 5.11 -24.10
N SER A 239 2.06 4.35 -24.04
CA SER A 239 1.59 3.73 -22.78
C SER A 239 2.54 2.67 -22.28
#